data_AF-A0A7V8EI45-F1
#
_entry.id   AF-A0A7V8EI45-F1
#
_cell.length_a   1.000
_cell.length_b   1.000
_cell.length_c   1.000
_cell.angle_alpha   90.00
_cell.angle_beta   90.00
_cell.angle_gamma   90.00
#
_symmetry.space_group_name_H-M   'P 1'
#
loop_
_entity.id
_entity.type
_entity.pdbx_description
1 polymer ?
#
loop_
_entity_poly.entity_id
_entity_poly.type
_entity_poly.pdbx_seq_one_letter_code
_entity_poly.pdbx_strand_id
1 'polypeptide(L)'
;MIKDFQQHKTLRDNYDFCIIGAGPAGITLGLRLAAAGWNVLLAEGGGREYAPHSQGLYACASTGLELYAEETRLRYLGGTSNHWAGRCRPFTPSDFTVDPPGDLPGWPIPYSEIEGYLPAAMDIVDLPAGSDFRAMNTGLDGGDFEADRFLLSTPTRFAQKYATAMEQTKGLDVFINCNCVDLEFDKGSGHLAAVVLSDYERNRQRLVARHFILATGAIENARQLLNSQTLVAAGVVSKEGLVGGCFMEHLNIDLGTFILKSGQDPEPRQYYTTDAFVEEYKAGKGNVTAALLADVQTYGRTAEVKHFLENLACDMGVASKIAFVAKFSCPGDGVISTMIEQFPNLHSRISLLDEQDALGVAKVNVNWALSADDRHTIKCIGSELAKQFAEMDLGFVKLNDFVYDTSIPLKMAPHAHHMGTTRMAASPQSGVVDANCKVFGTENLYVAGSSIFAKGGASNPTMPLLQFAVRLADHLDTRMRAASGAAA
;
A
#
# COMPACT_ATOMS: atom_id res chain seq x y z
N MET A 1 -12.95 -25.76 1.95
CA MET A 1 -13.35 -25.26 3.28
C MET A 1 -12.16 -24.53 3.89
N ILE A 2 -12.38 -23.32 4.43
CA ILE A 2 -11.34 -22.58 5.17
C ILE A 2 -11.09 -23.29 6.51
N LYS A 3 -9.84 -23.61 6.82
CA LYS A 3 -9.44 -24.35 8.02
C LYS A 3 -8.80 -23.42 9.03
N ASP A 4 -9.04 -23.67 10.31
CA ASP A 4 -8.35 -22.96 11.40
C ASP A 4 -7.10 -23.75 11.81
N PHE A 5 -5.91 -23.17 11.60
CA PHE A 5 -4.63 -23.82 11.94
C PHE A 5 -4.48 -24.05 13.44
N GLN A 6 -5.24 -23.31 14.25
CA GLN A 6 -5.31 -23.49 15.69
C GLN A 6 -5.84 -24.88 16.07
N GLN A 7 -6.76 -25.42 15.26
CA GLN A 7 -7.45 -26.69 15.50
C GLN A 7 -7.02 -27.81 14.55
N HIS A 8 -6.70 -27.46 13.31
CA HIS A 8 -6.39 -28.39 12.23
C HIS A 8 -5.04 -28.07 11.62
N LYS A 9 -4.07 -28.98 11.76
CA LYS A 9 -2.70 -28.81 11.24
C LYS A 9 -2.35 -29.79 10.11
N THR A 10 -3.34 -30.55 9.64
CA THR A 10 -3.15 -31.48 8.53
C THR A 10 -3.05 -30.74 7.20
N LEU A 11 -1.83 -30.67 6.70
CA LEU A 11 -1.45 -30.14 5.40
C LEU A 11 -1.52 -31.23 4.32
N ARG A 12 -1.59 -30.86 3.04
CA ARG A 12 -1.42 -31.82 1.93
C ARG A 12 0.00 -32.37 1.91
N ASP A 13 0.14 -33.53 1.28
CA ASP A 13 1.45 -34.16 1.06
C ASP A 13 2.36 -33.29 0.19
N ASN A 14 1.79 -32.57 -0.79
CA ASN A 14 2.53 -31.72 -1.71
C ASN A 14 1.77 -30.43 -2.04
N TYR A 15 2.50 -29.31 -2.05
CA TYR A 15 2.04 -28.03 -2.59
C TYR A 15 2.97 -27.55 -3.69
N ASP A 16 2.40 -27.08 -4.79
CA ASP A 16 3.13 -26.38 -5.83
C ASP A 16 3.45 -24.95 -5.37
N PHE A 17 2.50 -24.30 -4.70
CA PHE A 17 2.65 -22.93 -4.19
C PHE A 17 2.24 -22.81 -2.73
N CYS A 18 3.05 -22.09 -1.95
CA CYS A 18 2.68 -21.58 -0.64
C CYS A 18 2.65 -20.05 -0.66
N ILE A 19 1.50 -19.47 -0.34
CA ILE A 19 1.26 -18.04 -0.29
C ILE A 19 1.04 -17.64 1.16
N ILE A 20 1.83 -16.70 1.66
CA ILE A 20 1.71 -16.15 3.00
C ILE A 20 1.02 -14.79 2.92
N GLY A 21 -0.14 -14.67 3.57
CA GLY A 21 -1.01 -13.49 3.61
C GLY A 21 -2.22 -13.64 2.69
N ALA A 22 -3.42 -13.50 3.27
CA ALA A 22 -4.69 -13.58 2.54
C ALA A 22 -5.35 -12.19 2.39
N GLY A 23 -4.55 -11.19 2.05
CA GLY A 23 -5.03 -9.90 1.56
C GLY A 23 -5.38 -9.94 0.05
N PRO A 24 -5.63 -8.77 -0.58
CA PRO A 24 -5.96 -8.70 -2.01
C PRO A 24 -5.01 -9.46 -2.92
N ALA A 25 -3.69 -9.22 -2.80
CA ALA A 25 -2.70 -9.90 -3.64
C ALA A 25 -2.70 -11.43 -3.45
N GLY A 26 -2.71 -11.89 -2.20
CA GLY A 26 -2.64 -13.32 -1.88
C GLY A 26 -3.90 -14.10 -2.29
N ILE A 27 -5.09 -13.54 -2.05
CA ILE A 27 -6.36 -14.15 -2.48
C ILE A 27 -6.41 -14.23 -4.02
N THR A 28 -6.06 -13.14 -4.71
CA THR A 28 -6.02 -13.12 -6.18
C THR A 28 -5.07 -14.17 -6.75
N LEU A 29 -3.83 -14.24 -6.25
CA LEU A 29 -2.85 -15.24 -6.66
C LEU A 29 -3.34 -16.67 -6.37
N GLY A 30 -3.82 -16.91 -5.16
CA GLY A 30 -4.21 -18.24 -4.71
C GLY A 30 -5.37 -18.83 -5.51
N LEU A 31 -6.41 -18.02 -5.76
CA LEU A 31 -7.54 -18.42 -6.58
C LEU A 31 -7.13 -18.68 -8.02
N ARG A 32 -6.30 -17.80 -8.60
CA ARG A 32 -5.91 -17.91 -10.01
C ARG A 32 -5.01 -19.11 -10.28
N LEU A 33 -4.02 -19.35 -9.42
CA LEU A 33 -3.14 -20.52 -9.52
C LEU A 33 -3.91 -21.83 -9.27
N ALA A 34 -4.81 -21.86 -8.28
CA ALA A 34 -5.62 -23.06 -8.04
C ALA A 34 -6.61 -23.33 -9.19
N ALA A 35 -7.23 -22.30 -9.76
CA ALA A 35 -8.07 -22.42 -10.95
C ALA A 35 -7.30 -22.93 -12.17
N ALA A 36 -6.00 -22.64 -12.27
CA ALA A 36 -5.10 -23.21 -13.28
C ALA A 36 -4.72 -24.68 -13.02
N GLY A 37 -5.13 -25.25 -11.88
CA GLY A 37 -4.97 -26.67 -11.55
C GLY A 37 -3.83 -26.99 -10.58
N TRP A 38 -3.18 -25.98 -9.99
CA TRP A 38 -2.08 -26.17 -9.05
C TRP A 38 -2.56 -26.44 -7.63
N ASN A 39 -1.75 -27.14 -6.83
CA ASN A 39 -1.99 -27.28 -5.40
C ASN A 39 -1.41 -26.07 -4.66
N VAL A 40 -2.28 -25.29 -4.02
CA VAL A 40 -1.92 -24.02 -3.40
C VAL A 40 -2.31 -24.02 -1.93
N LEU A 41 -1.38 -23.63 -1.07
CA LEU A 41 -1.67 -23.20 0.29
C LEU A 41 -1.77 -21.67 0.33
N LEU A 42 -2.85 -21.15 0.89
CA LEU A 42 -3.00 -19.75 1.29
C LEU A 42 -3.07 -19.67 2.82
N ALA A 43 -2.02 -19.15 3.46
CA ALA A 43 -1.91 -19.06 4.91
C ALA A 43 -2.09 -17.62 5.39
N GLU A 44 -3.09 -17.37 6.22
CA GLU A 44 -3.39 -16.09 6.87
C GLU A 44 -3.06 -16.16 8.35
N GLY A 45 -2.27 -15.20 8.84
CA GLY A 45 -1.87 -15.14 10.24
C GLY A 45 -3.04 -14.85 11.17
N GLY A 46 -4.04 -14.09 10.73
CA GLY A 46 -5.24 -13.78 11.51
C GLY A 46 -6.42 -14.71 11.28
N GLY A 47 -7.50 -14.47 12.02
CA GLY A 47 -8.72 -15.27 11.97
C GLY A 47 -9.62 -14.93 10.78
N ARG A 48 -10.85 -15.47 10.80
CA ARG A 48 -11.91 -15.09 9.86
C ARG A 48 -12.43 -13.67 10.12
N GLU A 49 -12.36 -13.25 11.37
CA GLU A 49 -12.77 -11.94 11.86
C GLU A 49 -11.60 -11.26 12.59
N TYR A 50 -11.76 -9.96 12.83
CA TYR A 50 -10.79 -9.18 13.59
C TYR A 50 -10.66 -9.73 15.02
N ALA A 51 -9.43 -9.89 15.49
CA ALA A 51 -9.13 -10.30 16.86
C ALA A 51 -7.96 -9.48 17.43
N PRO A 52 -8.09 -8.88 18.63
CA PRO A 52 -7.04 -8.05 19.22
C PRO A 52 -5.70 -8.78 19.40
N HIS A 53 -5.70 -10.07 19.75
CA HIS A 53 -4.46 -10.84 19.92
C HIS A 53 -3.73 -11.04 18.58
N SER A 54 -4.45 -11.17 17.46
CA SER A 54 -3.88 -11.19 16.13
C SER A 54 -3.33 -9.81 15.80
N GLN A 55 -4.17 -8.77 15.89
CA GLN A 55 -3.80 -7.41 15.51
C GLN A 55 -2.58 -6.89 16.28
N GLY A 56 -2.45 -7.25 17.57
CA GLY A 56 -1.31 -6.87 18.39
C GLY A 56 0.06 -7.35 17.88
N LEU A 57 0.11 -8.32 16.96
CA LEU A 57 1.35 -8.76 16.30
C LEU A 57 1.84 -7.77 15.23
N TYR A 58 1.01 -6.82 14.82
CA TYR A 58 1.40 -5.68 13.98
C TYR A 58 1.96 -4.51 14.77
N ALA A 59 2.02 -4.60 16.10
CA ALA A 59 2.61 -3.56 16.93
C ALA A 59 4.05 -3.23 16.50
N CYS A 60 4.33 -1.95 16.30
CA CYS A 60 5.62 -1.50 15.78
C CYS A 60 5.98 -0.11 16.30
N ALA A 61 7.28 0.15 16.41
CA ALA A 61 7.75 1.51 16.65
C ALA A 61 7.66 2.34 15.35
N SER A 62 7.38 3.63 15.49
CA SER A 62 7.53 4.62 14.42
C SER A 62 8.68 5.55 14.78
N THR A 63 9.70 5.60 13.94
CA THR A 63 10.79 6.58 13.99
C THR A 63 10.69 7.48 12.76
N GLY A 64 11.21 8.71 12.85
CA GLY A 64 11.00 9.72 11.81
C GLY A 64 9.60 10.33 11.89
N LEU A 65 8.89 10.37 10.76
CA LEU A 65 7.51 10.86 10.69
C LEU A 65 6.55 9.93 11.42
N GLU A 66 5.49 10.52 11.97
CA GLU A 66 4.45 9.77 12.68
C GLU A 66 3.61 8.94 11.70
N LEU A 67 3.48 7.65 12.00
CA LEU A 67 2.72 6.68 11.21
C LEU A 67 1.85 5.83 12.14
N TYR A 68 0.56 5.73 11.82
CA TYR A 68 -0.41 4.88 12.51
C TYR A 68 -0.46 3.48 11.86
N ALA A 69 0.68 2.80 11.83
CA ALA A 69 0.84 1.54 11.09
C ALA A 69 -0.03 0.40 11.65
N GLU A 70 -0.47 0.49 12.91
CA GLU A 70 -1.31 -0.50 13.57
C GLU A 70 -2.79 -0.33 13.19
N GLU A 71 -3.22 0.90 12.93
CA GLU A 71 -4.59 1.27 12.59
C GLU A 71 -4.84 1.18 11.08
N THR A 72 -3.79 1.30 10.28
CA THR A 72 -3.83 1.32 8.80
C THR A 72 -3.60 -0.05 8.15
N ARG A 73 -3.34 -1.09 8.95
CA ARG A 73 -3.17 -2.47 8.50
C ARG A 73 -4.11 -3.38 9.28
N LEU A 74 -4.62 -4.42 8.63
CA LEU A 74 -5.51 -5.39 9.27
C LEU A 74 -4.96 -6.80 9.15
N ARG A 75 -4.97 -7.54 10.27
CA ARG A 75 -4.43 -8.89 10.38
C ARG A 75 -5.52 -9.94 10.59
N TYR A 76 -6.26 -10.20 9.52
CA TYR A 76 -7.27 -11.26 9.41
C TYR A 76 -7.63 -11.46 7.94
N LEU A 77 -8.41 -12.49 7.64
CA LEU A 77 -8.80 -12.85 6.28
C LEU A 77 -9.33 -11.64 5.49
N GLY A 78 -8.79 -11.42 4.29
CA GLY A 78 -9.07 -10.25 3.44
C GLY A 78 -8.13 -9.06 3.66
N GLY A 79 -7.36 -9.04 4.76
CA GLY A 79 -6.41 -8.00 5.10
C GLY A 79 -7.02 -6.59 5.13
N THR A 80 -6.24 -5.59 4.75
CA THR A 80 -6.64 -4.16 4.71
C THR A 80 -7.81 -3.87 3.77
N SER A 81 -8.21 -4.79 2.87
CA SER A 81 -9.45 -4.59 2.07
C SER A 81 -10.71 -4.53 2.93
N ASN A 82 -10.64 -4.92 4.20
CA ASN A 82 -11.79 -4.87 5.08
C ASN A 82 -12.22 -3.44 5.50
N HIS A 83 -11.36 -2.43 5.34
CA HIS A 83 -11.70 -1.04 5.68
C HIS A 83 -11.32 0.01 4.61
N TRP A 84 -10.74 -0.39 3.48
CA TRP A 84 -10.42 0.56 2.39
C TRP A 84 -11.67 1.24 1.83
N ALA A 85 -11.48 2.38 1.16
CA ALA A 85 -12.54 3.25 0.67
C ALA A 85 -13.05 2.94 -0.75
N GLY A 86 -12.37 2.08 -1.51
CA GLY A 86 -12.77 1.70 -2.87
C GLY A 86 -12.36 2.67 -3.98
N ARG A 87 -11.55 3.70 -3.70
CA ARG A 87 -11.01 4.59 -4.73
C ARG A 87 -9.97 3.86 -5.61
N CYS A 88 -10.18 3.93 -6.91
CA CYS A 88 -9.40 3.19 -7.90
C CYS A 88 -8.88 4.12 -9.01
N ARG A 89 -7.57 4.10 -9.22
CA ARG A 89 -6.87 4.73 -10.34
C ARG A 89 -5.73 3.79 -10.78
N PRO A 90 -5.58 3.50 -12.07
CA PRO A 90 -4.48 2.68 -12.56
C PRO A 90 -3.20 3.52 -12.59
N PHE A 91 -2.06 2.85 -12.78
CA PHE A 91 -0.90 3.56 -13.30
C PHE A 91 -1.12 3.98 -14.76
N THR A 92 -0.36 4.97 -15.15
CA THR A 92 -0.23 5.55 -16.48
C THR A 92 1.16 5.24 -17.05
N PRO A 93 1.36 5.34 -18.37
CA PRO A 93 2.67 5.11 -18.98
C PRO A 93 3.81 5.92 -18.33
N SER A 94 3.56 7.18 -17.96
CA SER A 94 4.58 8.05 -17.39
C SER A 94 5.00 7.68 -15.96
N ASP A 95 4.22 6.86 -15.25
CA ASP A 95 4.64 6.26 -13.97
C ASP A 95 5.83 5.30 -14.16
N PHE A 96 6.06 4.81 -15.39
CA PHE A 96 7.10 3.83 -15.73
C PHE A 96 8.29 4.43 -16.48
N THR A 97 8.11 5.55 -17.19
CA THR A 97 9.15 6.10 -18.08
C THR A 97 10.07 7.13 -17.42
N VAL A 98 9.68 7.65 -16.25
CA VAL A 98 10.44 8.69 -15.54
C VAL A 98 11.10 8.08 -14.31
N ASP A 99 12.42 8.05 -14.27
CA ASP A 99 13.18 7.63 -13.09
C ASP A 99 12.93 8.59 -11.91
N PRO A 100 12.96 8.08 -10.66
CA PRO A 100 12.93 8.97 -9.49
C PRO A 100 14.25 9.77 -9.42
N PRO A 101 14.27 10.91 -8.70
CA PRO A 101 15.52 11.64 -8.46
C PRO A 101 16.52 10.78 -7.67
N GLY A 102 17.81 11.05 -7.86
CA GLY A 102 18.91 10.32 -7.22
C GLY A 102 19.41 9.11 -8.02
N ASP A 103 20.04 8.16 -7.34
CA ASP A 103 20.75 7.03 -7.96
C ASP A 103 19.91 5.76 -8.12
N LEU A 104 18.68 5.75 -7.59
CA LEU A 104 17.80 4.59 -7.69
C LEU A 104 17.07 4.61 -9.04
N PRO A 105 17.16 3.55 -9.86
CA PRO A 105 16.42 3.48 -11.12
C PRO A 105 14.92 3.31 -10.86
N GLY A 106 14.08 3.67 -11.83
CA GLY A 106 12.65 3.43 -11.83
C GLY A 106 12.28 1.95 -12.08
N TRP A 107 11.15 1.74 -12.73
CA TRP A 107 10.65 0.40 -13.03
C TRP A 107 11.55 -0.34 -14.04
N PRO A 108 11.86 -1.63 -13.85
CA PRO A 108 12.66 -2.40 -14.81
C PRO A 108 11.82 -3.03 -15.93
N ILE A 109 10.53 -2.69 -16.01
CA ILE A 109 9.59 -3.16 -17.03
C ILE A 109 8.88 -1.96 -17.63
N PRO A 110 8.48 -1.99 -18.91
CA PRO A 110 7.60 -0.99 -19.49
C PRO A 110 6.16 -1.14 -18.99
N TYR A 111 5.36 -0.07 -19.09
CA TYR A 111 3.93 -0.09 -18.75
C TYR A 111 3.13 -1.16 -19.53
N SER A 112 3.53 -1.47 -20.76
CA SER A 112 2.89 -2.49 -21.61
C SER A 112 2.90 -3.90 -21.01
N GLU A 113 3.79 -4.17 -20.06
CA GLU A 113 3.85 -5.44 -19.33
C GLU A 113 2.75 -5.57 -18.26
N ILE A 114 2.07 -4.47 -17.90
CA ILE A 114 1.00 -4.47 -16.89
C ILE A 114 -0.36 -4.01 -17.41
N GLU A 115 -0.42 -3.16 -18.45
CA GLU A 115 -1.67 -2.51 -18.89
C GLU A 115 -2.76 -3.51 -19.31
N GLY A 116 -2.36 -4.65 -19.87
CA GLY A 116 -3.27 -5.72 -20.28
C GLY A 116 -4.03 -6.38 -19.12
N TYR A 117 -3.57 -6.18 -17.88
CA TYR A 117 -4.20 -6.73 -16.67
C TYR A 117 -5.22 -5.80 -16.03
N LEU A 118 -5.41 -4.59 -16.54
CA LEU A 118 -6.39 -3.63 -16.03
C LEU A 118 -7.83 -4.19 -15.98
N PRO A 119 -8.34 -4.86 -17.03
CA PRO A 119 -9.70 -5.43 -16.98
C PRO A 119 -9.89 -6.45 -15.86
N ALA A 120 -8.88 -7.28 -15.60
CA ALA A 120 -8.90 -8.25 -14.51
C ALA A 120 -8.86 -7.56 -13.14
N ALA A 121 -8.03 -6.53 -12.98
CA ALA A 121 -7.98 -5.74 -11.75
C ALA A 121 -9.33 -5.04 -11.48
N MET A 122 -9.96 -4.46 -12.50
CA MET A 122 -11.30 -3.84 -12.41
C MET A 122 -12.37 -4.83 -11.95
N ASP A 123 -12.41 -6.02 -12.55
CA ASP A 123 -13.35 -7.09 -12.15
C ASP A 123 -13.14 -7.51 -10.69
N ILE A 124 -11.88 -7.66 -10.26
CA ILE A 124 -11.55 -8.03 -8.87
C ILE A 124 -12.09 -7.00 -7.87
N VAL A 125 -12.12 -5.72 -8.20
CA VAL A 125 -12.64 -4.66 -7.33
C VAL A 125 -14.07 -4.22 -7.69
N ASP A 126 -14.86 -5.05 -8.37
CA ASP A 126 -16.28 -4.78 -8.66
C ASP A 126 -16.53 -3.50 -9.49
N LEU A 127 -15.57 -3.10 -10.32
CA LEU A 127 -15.76 -2.01 -11.28
C LEU A 127 -16.38 -2.53 -12.58
N PRO A 128 -17.29 -1.78 -13.23
CA PRO A 128 -17.92 -2.24 -14.44
C PRO A 128 -16.91 -2.34 -15.59
N ALA A 129 -16.88 -3.49 -16.26
CA ALA A 129 -15.97 -3.75 -17.36
C ALA A 129 -16.06 -2.69 -18.47
N GLY A 130 -14.90 -2.23 -18.96
CA GLY A 130 -14.82 -1.23 -20.02
C GLY A 130 -15.19 0.21 -19.60
N SER A 131 -15.38 0.48 -18.30
CA SER A 131 -15.64 1.84 -17.84
C SER A 131 -14.39 2.72 -17.93
N ASP A 132 -14.55 3.92 -18.50
CA ASP A 132 -13.52 4.94 -18.45
C ASP A 132 -13.39 5.54 -17.04
N PHE A 133 -12.17 5.90 -16.65
CA PHE A 133 -11.91 6.68 -15.44
C PHE A 133 -12.34 8.14 -15.65
N ARG A 134 -13.16 8.66 -14.74
CA ARG A 134 -13.86 9.93 -14.91
C ARG A 134 -13.38 10.97 -13.92
N ALA A 135 -13.47 12.23 -14.32
CA ALA A 135 -13.22 13.37 -13.45
C ALA A 135 -14.53 13.97 -12.93
N MET A 136 -14.47 14.60 -11.76
CA MET A 136 -15.62 15.31 -11.16
C MET A 136 -15.68 16.79 -11.54
N ASN A 137 -14.57 17.36 -12.03
CA ASN A 137 -14.44 18.75 -12.47
C ASN A 137 -13.55 18.82 -13.72
N THR A 138 -13.40 20.00 -14.31
CA THR A 138 -12.40 20.27 -15.34
C THR A 138 -11.03 20.54 -14.72
N GLY A 139 -9.95 20.40 -15.50
CA GLY A 139 -8.60 20.77 -15.08
C GLY A 139 -8.48 22.28 -14.86
N LEU A 140 -7.34 22.69 -14.31
CA LEU A 140 -7.00 24.10 -14.23
C LEU A 140 -6.39 24.57 -15.56
N ASP A 141 -6.56 25.85 -15.87
CA ASP A 141 -5.92 26.49 -17.01
C ASP A 141 -4.41 26.64 -16.73
N GLY A 142 -3.58 26.45 -17.76
CA GLY A 142 -2.11 26.55 -17.64
C GLY A 142 -1.36 25.25 -17.96
N GLY A 143 -2.06 24.11 -17.99
CA GLY A 143 -1.49 22.84 -18.45
C GLY A 143 -0.72 22.03 -17.39
N ASP A 144 -0.50 22.59 -16.19
CA ASP A 144 0.18 21.88 -15.10
C ASP A 144 -0.72 20.95 -14.30
N PHE A 145 -2.04 21.22 -14.28
CA PHE A 145 -3.01 20.42 -13.55
C PHE A 145 -4.16 19.98 -14.46
N GLU A 146 -4.29 18.68 -14.65
CA GLU A 146 -5.48 18.08 -15.24
C GLU A 146 -6.51 17.73 -14.17
N ALA A 147 -7.73 17.43 -14.60
CA ALA A 147 -8.75 16.92 -13.68
C ALA A 147 -8.39 15.50 -13.23
N ASP A 148 -8.49 15.23 -11.93
CA ASP A 148 -8.20 13.88 -11.45
C ASP A 148 -9.25 12.88 -11.92
N ARG A 149 -8.79 11.75 -12.44
CA ARG A 149 -9.64 10.69 -13.02
C ARG A 149 -9.56 9.43 -12.18
N PHE A 150 -10.70 8.99 -11.68
CA PHE A 150 -10.80 7.78 -10.86
C PHE A 150 -12.15 7.11 -11.05
N LEU A 151 -12.28 5.92 -10.48
CA LEU A 151 -13.56 5.26 -10.25
C LEU A 151 -13.67 4.90 -8.77
N LEU A 152 -14.89 4.86 -8.25
CA LEU A 152 -15.20 4.34 -6.93
C LEU A 152 -15.79 2.95 -7.10
N SER A 153 -15.12 1.95 -6.55
CA SER A 153 -15.76 0.67 -6.31
C SER A 153 -16.68 0.78 -5.11
N THR A 154 -17.69 -0.07 -5.04
CA THR A 154 -18.19 -0.48 -3.72
C THR A 154 -16.98 -0.99 -2.95
N PRO A 155 -16.73 -0.59 -1.69
CA PRO A 155 -15.52 -1.02 -0.98
C PRO A 155 -15.40 -2.54 -0.92
N THR A 156 -14.69 -3.16 -1.87
CA THR A 156 -14.69 -4.61 -2.06
C THR A 156 -14.05 -5.26 -0.86
N ARG A 157 -14.82 -6.09 -0.16
CA ARG A 157 -14.32 -6.84 0.99
C ARG A 157 -13.95 -8.23 0.50
N PHE A 158 -12.65 -8.49 0.35
CA PHE A 158 -12.16 -9.68 -0.38
C PHE A 158 -12.55 -10.99 0.31
N ALA A 159 -12.54 -11.03 1.63
CA ALA A 159 -12.95 -12.20 2.39
C ALA A 159 -14.40 -12.61 2.10
N GLN A 160 -15.29 -11.62 1.98
CA GLN A 160 -16.71 -11.79 1.70
C GLN A 160 -16.94 -12.12 0.23
N LYS A 161 -16.36 -11.32 -0.69
CA LYS A 161 -16.50 -11.52 -2.15
C LYS A 161 -16.05 -12.92 -2.57
N TYR A 162 -14.92 -13.38 -2.03
CA TYR A 162 -14.30 -14.64 -2.42
C TYR A 162 -14.54 -15.79 -1.43
N ALA A 163 -15.45 -15.65 -0.45
CA ALA A 163 -15.71 -16.68 0.55
C ALA A 163 -15.99 -18.05 -0.08
N THR A 164 -16.95 -18.10 -1.01
CA THR A 164 -17.33 -19.33 -1.72
C THR A 164 -16.18 -19.88 -2.55
N ALA A 165 -15.46 -19.01 -3.28
CA ALA A 165 -14.33 -19.42 -4.11
C ALA A 165 -13.19 -20.01 -3.27
N MET A 166 -12.85 -19.39 -2.13
CA MET A 166 -11.86 -19.90 -1.18
C MET A 166 -12.26 -21.24 -0.55
N GLU A 167 -13.55 -21.48 -0.39
CA GLU A 167 -14.05 -22.74 0.18
C GLU A 167 -14.15 -23.88 -0.84
N GLN A 168 -14.43 -23.57 -2.10
CA GLN A 168 -14.84 -24.55 -3.10
C GLN A 168 -13.84 -24.76 -4.23
N THR A 169 -12.87 -23.86 -4.43
CA THR A 169 -11.85 -24.02 -5.50
C THR A 169 -10.99 -25.25 -5.22
N LYS A 170 -11.05 -26.23 -6.12
CA LYS A 170 -10.21 -27.43 -6.04
C LYS A 170 -8.73 -27.03 -6.13
N GLY A 171 -7.91 -27.67 -5.31
CA GLY A 171 -6.47 -27.38 -5.27
C GLY A 171 -6.08 -26.28 -4.28
N LEU A 172 -7.02 -25.44 -3.84
CA LEU A 172 -6.77 -24.39 -2.86
C LEU A 172 -7.08 -24.85 -1.44
N ASP A 173 -6.08 -24.80 -0.56
CA ASP A 173 -6.27 -24.88 0.88
C ASP A 173 -6.06 -23.51 1.50
N VAL A 174 -7.05 -23.03 2.26
CA VAL A 174 -6.96 -21.77 3.00
C VAL A 174 -6.89 -22.07 4.48
N PHE A 175 -5.84 -21.59 5.15
CA PHE A 175 -5.68 -21.67 6.59
C PHE A 175 -5.66 -20.28 7.22
N ILE A 176 -6.50 -20.07 8.23
CA ILE A 176 -6.51 -18.89 9.10
C ILE A 176 -5.81 -19.22 10.43
N ASN A 177 -5.43 -18.19 11.20
CA ASN A 177 -4.62 -18.31 12.40
C ASN A 177 -3.29 -19.07 12.15
N CYS A 178 -2.77 -18.96 10.94
CA CYS A 178 -1.63 -19.70 10.40
C CYS A 178 -0.47 -18.73 10.15
N ASN A 179 0.40 -18.59 11.15
CA ASN A 179 1.41 -17.56 11.19
C ASN A 179 2.71 -18.06 10.56
N CYS A 180 3.22 -17.41 9.52
CA CYS A 180 4.60 -17.64 9.08
C CYS A 180 5.57 -16.92 10.04
N VAL A 181 6.46 -17.68 10.65
CA VAL A 181 7.41 -17.17 11.66
C VAL A 181 8.87 -17.30 11.23
N ASP A 182 9.16 -18.08 10.19
CA ASP A 182 10.50 -18.16 9.61
C ASP A 182 10.46 -18.65 8.16
N LEU A 183 11.50 -18.27 7.41
CA LEU A 183 11.80 -18.73 6.06
C LEU A 183 13.12 -19.50 6.12
N GLU A 184 13.12 -20.79 5.78
CA GLU A 184 14.31 -21.62 5.77
C GLU A 184 14.91 -21.70 4.37
N PHE A 185 16.03 -21.01 4.16
CA PHE A 185 16.77 -20.97 2.90
C PHE A 185 17.96 -21.92 2.90
N ASP A 186 18.12 -22.68 1.83
CA ASP A 186 19.30 -23.49 1.59
C ASP A 186 20.20 -22.82 0.54
N LYS A 187 21.34 -22.31 1.00
CA LYS A 187 22.35 -21.67 0.15
C LYS A 187 22.91 -22.63 -0.92
N GLY A 188 22.97 -23.93 -0.64
CA GLY A 188 23.54 -24.92 -1.55
C GLY A 188 22.70 -25.07 -2.82
N SER A 189 21.38 -25.17 -2.66
CA SER A 189 20.44 -25.24 -3.80
C SER A 189 20.01 -23.87 -4.33
N GLY A 190 20.10 -22.80 -3.53
CA GLY A 190 19.52 -21.50 -3.89
C GLY A 190 17.99 -21.47 -3.72
N HIS A 191 17.41 -22.47 -3.06
CA HIS A 191 15.98 -22.57 -2.83
C HIS A 191 15.61 -22.24 -1.38
N LEU A 192 14.42 -21.67 -1.22
CA LEU A 192 13.71 -21.78 0.04
C LEU A 192 13.26 -23.23 0.21
N ALA A 193 13.76 -23.89 1.25
CA ALA A 193 13.49 -25.29 1.55
C ALA A 193 12.14 -25.46 2.26
N ALA A 194 11.75 -24.50 3.10
CA ALA A 194 10.48 -24.51 3.80
C ALA A 194 10.11 -23.13 4.35
N VAL A 195 8.85 -22.98 4.72
CA VAL A 195 8.39 -21.97 5.68
C VAL A 195 8.02 -22.64 6.99
N VAL A 196 8.22 -21.93 8.10
CA VAL A 196 7.78 -22.39 9.42
C VAL A 196 6.46 -21.71 9.76
N LEU A 197 5.41 -22.53 9.87
CA LEU A 197 4.07 -22.10 10.27
C LEU A 197 3.88 -22.32 11.76
N SER A 198 3.12 -21.43 12.41
CA SER A 198 2.85 -21.48 13.84
C SER A 198 1.38 -21.13 14.10
N ASP A 199 0.77 -21.83 15.05
CA ASP A 199 -0.42 -21.33 15.74
C ASP A 199 -0.02 -20.32 16.85
N TYR A 200 -0.99 -19.83 17.63
CA TYR A 200 -0.72 -18.82 18.66
C TYR A 200 -0.03 -19.36 19.93
N GLU A 201 -0.10 -20.66 20.22
CA GLU A 201 0.62 -21.32 21.31
C GLU A 201 2.02 -21.79 20.89
N ARG A 202 2.48 -21.38 19.70
CA ARG A 202 3.81 -21.68 19.16
C ARG A 202 4.03 -23.16 18.84
N ASN A 203 2.97 -23.89 18.54
CA ASN A 203 3.08 -25.20 17.92
C ASN A 203 3.47 -25.00 16.45
N ARG A 204 4.74 -25.28 16.15
CA ARG A 204 5.34 -25.00 14.85
C ARG A 204 5.35 -26.23 13.95
N GLN A 205 5.08 -26.01 12.67
CA GLN A 205 5.16 -27.03 11.63
C GLN A 205 5.90 -26.48 10.42
N ARG A 206 6.81 -27.28 9.90
CA ARG A 206 7.56 -26.98 8.69
C ARG A 206 6.73 -27.36 7.47
N LEU A 207 6.54 -26.43 6.55
CA LEU A 207 5.82 -26.65 5.28
C LEU A 207 6.80 -26.54 4.11
N VAL A 208 6.81 -27.57 3.27
CA VAL A 208 7.54 -27.60 2.00
C VAL A 208 6.58 -27.36 0.84
N ALA A 209 6.98 -26.52 -0.10
CA ALA A 209 6.29 -26.28 -1.37
C ALA A 209 7.34 -26.07 -2.48
N ARG A 210 6.93 -26.19 -3.75
CA ARG A 210 7.85 -25.94 -4.88
C ARG A 210 8.21 -24.46 -4.97
N HIS A 211 7.23 -23.58 -4.78
CA HIS A 211 7.38 -22.12 -4.80
C HIS A 211 6.69 -21.44 -3.61
N PHE A 212 7.26 -20.31 -3.19
CA PHE A 212 6.79 -19.53 -2.05
C PHE A 212 6.56 -18.08 -2.46
N ILE A 213 5.46 -17.50 -1.98
CA ILE A 213 5.07 -16.12 -2.29
C ILE A 213 4.73 -15.39 -0.99
N LEU A 214 5.41 -14.28 -0.71
CA LEU A 214 5.08 -13.38 0.39
C LEU A 214 4.09 -12.32 -0.10
N ALA A 215 2.91 -12.26 0.48
CA ALA A 215 1.82 -11.34 0.14
C ALA A 215 1.22 -10.67 1.40
N THR A 216 2.08 -10.33 2.38
CA THR A 216 1.68 -9.82 3.70
C THR A 216 1.66 -8.27 3.78
N GLY A 217 1.83 -7.59 2.64
CA GLY A 217 1.89 -6.13 2.57
C GLY A 217 3.31 -5.59 2.81
N ALA A 218 3.51 -4.28 2.64
CA ALA A 218 4.86 -3.74 2.54
C ALA A 218 5.69 -3.88 3.83
N ILE A 219 5.10 -3.69 5.00
CA ILE A 219 5.85 -3.81 6.25
C ILE A 219 6.22 -5.27 6.51
N GLU A 220 5.24 -6.18 6.45
CA GLU A 220 5.46 -7.58 6.83
C GLU A 220 6.22 -8.38 5.76
N ASN A 221 6.14 -8.05 4.47
CA ASN A 221 6.96 -8.70 3.43
C ASN A 221 8.46 -8.49 3.74
N ALA A 222 8.84 -7.24 4.08
CA ALA A 222 10.21 -6.94 4.47
C ALA A 222 10.58 -7.60 5.80
N ARG A 223 9.68 -7.58 6.78
CA ARG A 223 9.89 -8.23 8.09
C ARG A 223 10.21 -9.72 7.94
N GLN A 224 9.44 -10.46 7.13
CA GLN A 224 9.64 -11.89 6.91
C GLN A 224 11.01 -12.20 6.29
N LEU A 225 11.44 -11.41 5.30
CA LEU A 225 12.75 -11.55 4.68
C LEU A 225 13.89 -11.23 5.65
N LEU A 226 13.77 -10.14 6.43
CA LEU A 226 14.79 -9.73 7.40
C LEU A 226 14.90 -10.69 8.59
N ASN A 227 13.81 -11.36 8.98
CA ASN A 227 13.77 -12.25 10.13
C ASN A 227 14.43 -13.60 9.85
N SER A 228 14.53 -14.01 8.58
CA SER A 228 15.16 -15.26 8.18
C SER A 228 16.68 -15.24 8.39
N GLN A 229 17.14 -15.97 9.40
CA GLN A 229 18.57 -16.08 9.69
C GLN A 229 19.34 -16.76 8.56
N THR A 230 18.71 -17.70 7.85
CA THR A 230 19.34 -18.46 6.76
C THR A 230 19.50 -17.62 5.49
N LEU A 231 18.53 -16.75 5.16
CA LEU A 231 18.69 -15.76 4.09
C LEU A 231 19.79 -14.75 4.41
N VAL A 232 19.87 -14.30 5.67
CA VAL A 232 20.93 -13.39 6.13
C VAL A 232 22.31 -14.06 6.09
N ALA A 233 22.44 -15.27 6.61
CA ALA A 233 23.70 -16.02 6.60
C ALA A 233 24.16 -16.35 5.16
N ALA A 234 23.23 -16.53 4.23
CA ALA A 234 23.55 -16.73 2.82
C ALA A 234 23.98 -15.46 2.09
N GLY A 235 23.72 -14.28 2.66
CA GLY A 235 23.97 -12.98 2.04
C GLY A 235 22.90 -12.56 1.02
N VAL A 236 21.75 -13.25 1.00
CA VAL A 236 20.60 -12.89 0.14
C VAL A 236 19.90 -11.65 0.67
N VAL A 237 19.78 -11.56 2.00
CA VAL A 237 19.24 -10.42 2.71
C VAL A 237 20.32 -9.88 3.64
N SER A 238 20.38 -8.57 3.83
CA SER A 238 21.25 -7.97 4.83
C SER A 238 20.51 -6.87 5.58
N LYS A 239 20.85 -6.68 6.87
CA LYS A 239 20.21 -5.68 7.73
C LYS A 239 20.37 -4.26 7.21
N GLU A 240 21.45 -3.95 6.50
CA GLU A 240 21.69 -2.63 5.88
C GLU A 240 21.45 -2.63 4.36
N GLY A 241 20.90 -3.72 3.83
CA GLY A 241 20.59 -3.84 2.41
C GLY A 241 19.26 -3.17 2.04
N LEU A 242 18.81 -3.47 0.82
CA LEU A 242 17.59 -2.89 0.24
C LEU A 242 16.30 -3.43 0.83
N VAL A 243 16.31 -4.61 1.46
CA VAL A 243 15.12 -5.15 2.11
C VAL A 243 14.71 -4.22 3.24
N GLY A 244 13.47 -3.75 3.19
CA GLY A 244 12.93 -2.76 4.10
C GLY A 244 13.25 -1.32 3.70
N GLY A 245 14.27 -1.05 2.89
CA GLY A 245 14.58 0.28 2.38
C GLY A 245 13.53 0.79 1.39
N CYS A 246 13.55 2.09 1.09
CA CYS A 246 12.60 2.72 0.17
C CYS A 246 11.14 2.55 0.60
N PHE A 247 10.87 2.54 1.92
CA PHE A 247 9.51 2.62 2.42
C PHE A 247 8.88 3.93 1.93
N MET A 248 7.82 3.80 1.15
CA MET A 248 7.07 4.92 0.59
C MET A 248 5.64 4.94 1.14
N GLU A 249 5.12 6.15 1.28
CA GLU A 249 3.72 6.49 1.50
C GLU A 249 3.37 7.67 0.57
N HIS A 250 2.12 7.86 0.22
CA HIS A 250 1.65 9.13 -0.27
C HIS A 250 1.59 10.16 0.84
N LEU A 251 2.02 11.38 0.51
CA LEU A 251 2.04 12.48 1.45
C LEU A 251 0.63 13.09 1.52
N ASN A 252 -0.12 12.79 2.60
CA ASN A 252 -1.38 13.49 2.91
C ASN A 252 -1.08 14.73 3.75
N ILE A 253 -1.05 15.87 3.08
CA ILE A 253 -0.70 17.14 3.68
C ILE A 253 -1.93 18.04 3.61
N ASP A 254 -2.29 18.62 4.74
CA ASP A 254 -3.08 19.85 4.79
C ASP A 254 -2.20 20.98 4.24
N LEU A 255 -2.31 21.25 2.94
CA LEU A 255 -1.43 22.15 2.22
C LEU A 255 -1.71 23.61 2.55
N GLY A 256 -2.93 23.91 3.03
CA GLY A 256 -3.39 25.24 3.36
C GLY A 256 -4.90 25.39 3.18
N THR A 257 -5.36 26.64 3.21
CA THR A 257 -6.76 26.99 3.03
C THR A 257 -6.99 27.78 1.76
N PHE A 258 -8.24 27.87 1.32
CA PHE A 258 -8.64 28.76 0.23
C PHE A 258 -9.97 29.43 0.52
N ILE A 259 -10.19 30.59 -0.10
CA ILE A 259 -11.49 31.26 -0.14
C ILE A 259 -11.95 31.25 -1.59
N LEU A 260 -13.14 30.71 -1.84
CA LEU A 260 -13.75 30.79 -3.17
C LEU A 260 -14.29 32.17 -3.46
N LYS A 261 -14.12 32.62 -4.70
CA LYS A 261 -14.78 33.81 -5.21
C LYS A 261 -16.30 33.61 -5.25
N SER A 262 -17.05 34.66 -4.93
CA SER A 262 -18.51 34.64 -5.01
C SER A 262 -19.00 34.24 -6.41
N GLY A 263 -19.96 33.32 -6.46
CA GLY A 263 -20.52 32.78 -7.70
C GLY A 263 -19.82 31.53 -8.24
N GLN A 264 -18.69 31.12 -7.65
CA GLN A 264 -18.05 29.83 -7.95
C GLN A 264 -18.83 28.66 -7.36
N ASP A 265 -18.77 27.50 -8.03
CA ASP A 265 -19.38 26.25 -7.57
C ASP A 265 -18.79 25.83 -6.20
N PRO A 266 -19.60 25.57 -5.15
CA PRO A 266 -19.10 25.12 -3.86
C PRO A 266 -18.63 23.65 -3.85
N GLU A 267 -18.91 22.86 -4.89
CA GLU A 267 -18.55 21.44 -4.91
C GLU A 267 -17.02 21.22 -4.82
N PRO A 268 -16.59 20.10 -4.18
CA PRO A 268 -15.18 19.75 -4.10
C PRO A 268 -14.54 19.63 -5.49
N ARG A 269 -13.28 20.05 -5.60
CA ARG A 269 -12.50 19.96 -6.84
C ARG A 269 -11.27 19.10 -6.62
N GLN A 270 -10.95 18.29 -7.61
CA GLN A 270 -9.80 17.41 -7.57
C GLN A 270 -8.95 17.56 -8.83
N TYR A 271 -7.67 17.78 -8.61
CA TYR A 271 -6.69 18.04 -9.64
C TYR A 271 -5.55 17.03 -9.55
N TYR A 272 -4.91 16.79 -10.68
CA TYR A 272 -3.78 15.91 -10.82
C TYR A 272 -2.68 16.62 -11.60
N THR A 273 -1.45 16.58 -11.10
CA THR A 273 -0.30 17.16 -11.81
C THR A 273 -0.04 16.43 -13.14
N THR A 274 0.22 17.20 -14.19
CA THR A 274 0.50 16.65 -15.51
C THR A 274 1.97 16.22 -15.65
N ASP A 275 2.27 15.44 -16.69
CA ASP A 275 3.65 15.10 -17.01
C ASP A 275 4.48 16.34 -17.38
N ALA A 276 3.84 17.38 -17.94
CA ALA A 276 4.49 18.65 -18.23
C ALA A 276 4.94 19.36 -16.94
N PHE A 277 4.08 19.38 -15.92
CA PHE A 277 4.44 19.89 -14.59
C PHE A 277 5.63 19.11 -14.01
N VAL A 278 5.57 17.77 -14.04
CA VAL A 278 6.66 16.91 -13.53
C VAL A 278 7.98 17.23 -14.25
N GLU A 279 7.95 17.40 -15.57
CA GLU A 279 9.13 17.70 -16.37
C GLU A 279 9.67 19.12 -16.11
N GLU A 280 8.80 20.13 -16.05
CA GLU A 280 9.19 21.53 -15.86
C GLU A 280 9.75 21.76 -14.46
N TYR A 281 9.04 21.32 -13.43
CA TYR A 281 9.39 21.59 -12.04
C TYR A 281 10.36 20.57 -11.44
N LYS A 282 10.68 19.48 -12.14
CA LYS A 282 11.46 18.35 -11.62
C LYS A 282 10.90 17.85 -10.28
N ALA A 283 9.58 17.67 -10.26
CA ALA A 283 8.80 17.35 -9.07
C ALA A 283 8.08 15.99 -9.24
N GLY A 284 7.60 15.42 -8.14
CA GLY A 284 6.78 14.20 -8.15
C GLY A 284 5.34 14.47 -8.57
N LYS A 285 4.61 13.39 -8.83
CA LYS A 285 3.17 13.49 -9.11
C LYS A 285 2.38 13.78 -7.83
N GLY A 286 1.18 14.31 -8.00
CA GLY A 286 0.30 14.62 -6.87
C GLY A 286 -1.14 14.85 -7.29
N ASN A 287 -2.03 14.34 -6.45
CA ASN A 287 -3.43 14.71 -6.42
C ASN A 287 -3.66 15.81 -5.38
N VAL A 288 -4.47 16.80 -5.73
CA VAL A 288 -4.87 17.90 -4.85
C VAL A 288 -6.38 17.93 -4.78
N THR A 289 -6.93 17.96 -3.57
CA THR A 289 -8.36 18.12 -3.31
C THR A 289 -8.60 19.45 -2.62
N ALA A 290 -9.41 20.31 -3.24
CA ALA A 290 -9.89 21.55 -2.65
C ALA A 290 -11.38 21.38 -2.30
N ALA A 291 -11.70 21.36 -1.01
CA ALA A 291 -13.06 21.16 -0.52
C ALA A 291 -13.45 22.27 0.47
N LEU A 292 -14.63 22.84 0.31
CA LEU A 292 -15.18 23.78 1.30
C LEU A 292 -15.40 23.06 2.64
N LEU A 293 -15.13 23.77 3.74
CA LEU A 293 -15.53 23.31 5.06
C LEU A 293 -17.05 23.47 5.17
N ALA A 294 -17.78 22.39 4.87
CA ALA A 294 -19.20 22.34 5.22
C ALA A 294 -19.33 22.25 6.75
N ASP A 295 -20.44 22.77 7.30
CA ASP A 295 -20.88 22.39 8.64
C ASP A 295 -20.88 20.85 8.71
N VAL A 296 -20.18 20.30 9.70
CA VAL A 296 -20.05 18.85 9.89
C VAL A 296 -21.45 18.26 10.13
N GLN A 297 -22.14 17.81 9.09
CA GLN A 297 -23.27 16.91 9.24
C GLN A 297 -22.73 15.50 9.47
N THR A 298 -22.65 15.10 10.73
CA THR A 298 -22.28 13.74 11.14
C THR A 298 -23.41 12.75 10.84
N TYR A 299 -23.07 11.64 10.18
CA TYR A 299 -23.91 10.44 10.11
C TYR A 299 -23.32 9.32 10.98
N GLY A 300 -24.18 8.64 11.74
CA GLY A 300 -23.83 7.39 12.45
C GLY A 300 -23.00 7.57 13.74
N ARG A 301 -22.15 6.58 14.04
CA ARG A 301 -21.43 6.37 15.33
C ARG A 301 -20.48 7.52 15.75
N THR A 302 -20.25 8.52 14.91
CA THR A 302 -19.43 9.71 15.20
C THR A 302 -20.19 10.80 15.96
N ALA A 303 -21.53 10.73 16.05
CA ALA A 303 -22.34 11.63 16.88
C ALA A 303 -22.01 11.49 18.38
N GLU A 304 -21.82 10.25 18.84
CA GLU A 304 -21.45 9.94 20.24
C GLU A 304 -20.04 10.44 20.61
N VAL A 305 -19.09 10.35 19.67
CA VAL A 305 -17.72 10.85 19.85
C VAL A 305 -17.69 12.37 19.95
N LYS A 306 -18.50 13.05 19.12
CA LYS A 306 -18.67 14.49 19.21
C LYS A 306 -19.32 14.89 20.53
N HIS A 307 -20.38 14.19 20.96
CA HIS A 307 -21.03 14.46 22.24
C HIS A 307 -20.07 14.26 23.43
N PHE A 308 -19.22 13.24 23.38
CA PHE A 308 -18.17 13.02 24.37
C PHE A 308 -17.16 14.17 24.41
N LEU A 309 -16.66 14.61 23.25
CA LEU A 309 -15.71 15.73 23.15
C LEU A 309 -16.34 17.06 23.55
N GLU A 310 -17.60 17.31 23.20
CA GLU A 310 -18.38 18.49 23.59
C GLU A 310 -18.60 18.52 25.11
N ASN A 311 -18.95 17.39 25.72
CA ASN A 311 -19.09 17.27 27.18
C ASN A 311 -17.76 17.48 27.89
N LEU A 312 -16.68 16.86 27.40
CA LEU A 312 -15.33 17.01 27.96
C LEU A 312 -14.86 18.48 27.90
N ALA A 313 -15.15 19.18 26.79
CA ALA A 313 -14.83 20.59 26.62
C ALA A 313 -15.64 21.51 27.56
N CYS A 314 -16.90 21.15 27.84
CA CYS A 314 -17.75 21.81 28.84
C CYS A 314 -17.27 21.56 30.27
N ASP A 315 -16.97 20.31 30.63
CA ASP A 315 -16.52 19.91 31.97
C ASP A 315 -15.18 20.55 32.33
N MET A 316 -14.29 20.72 31.35
CA MET A 316 -13.00 21.38 31.53
C MET A 316 -13.07 22.91 31.47
N GLY A 317 -14.26 23.50 31.26
CA GLY A 317 -14.45 24.96 31.21
C GLY A 317 -13.69 25.67 30.09
N VAL A 318 -13.26 24.92 29.06
CA VAL A 318 -12.47 25.43 27.92
C VAL A 318 -13.32 25.72 26.70
N ALA A 319 -14.63 25.46 26.73
CA ALA A 319 -15.55 25.75 25.62
C ALA A 319 -15.42 27.18 25.06
N SER A 320 -15.27 28.19 25.93
CA SER A 320 -15.07 29.59 25.53
C SER A 320 -13.68 29.91 24.99
N LYS A 321 -12.66 29.12 25.35
CA LYS A 321 -11.29 29.20 24.78
C LYS A 321 -11.18 28.46 23.45
N ILE A 322 -11.94 27.37 23.29
CA ILE A 322 -12.07 26.64 22.01
C ILE A 322 -12.84 27.49 21.00
N ALA A 323 -13.86 28.25 21.42
CA ALA A 323 -14.54 29.24 20.57
C ALA A 323 -13.61 30.36 20.07
N PHE A 324 -12.51 30.66 20.78
CA PHE A 324 -11.49 31.62 20.34
C PHE A 324 -10.49 31.00 19.35
N VAL A 325 -10.28 29.68 19.38
CA VAL A 325 -9.50 28.92 18.38
C VAL A 325 -10.34 28.66 17.12
N ALA A 326 -11.67 28.52 17.26
CA ALA A 326 -12.65 28.50 16.18
C ALA A 326 -12.94 29.91 15.59
N LYS A 327 -11.99 30.85 15.68
CA LYS A 327 -12.15 32.20 15.15
C LYS A 327 -11.88 32.24 13.65
N PHE A 328 -12.91 32.71 12.96
CA PHE A 328 -13.00 32.95 11.52
C PHE A 328 -13.06 31.68 10.66
N SER A 329 -14.17 30.94 10.76
CA SER A 329 -14.75 30.34 9.58
C SER A 329 -15.42 31.46 8.79
N CYS A 330 -14.70 32.06 7.84
CA CYS A 330 -15.37 32.85 6.82
C CYS A 330 -16.33 31.91 6.08
N PRO A 331 -17.59 32.31 5.81
CA PRO A 331 -18.46 31.57 4.90
C PRO A 331 -17.73 31.46 3.56
N GLY A 332 -17.13 30.30 3.26
CA GLY A 332 -16.29 30.09 2.07
C GLY A 332 -14.83 29.67 2.32
N ASP A 333 -14.38 29.48 3.57
CA ASP A 333 -13.08 28.84 3.83
C ASP A 333 -13.14 27.34 3.50
N GLY A 334 -12.31 26.91 2.56
CA GLY A 334 -12.06 25.50 2.26
C GLY A 334 -10.63 25.09 2.61
N VAL A 335 -10.41 23.78 2.64
CA VAL A 335 -9.11 23.15 2.91
C VAL A 335 -8.56 22.50 1.65
N ILE A 336 -7.24 22.51 1.54
CA ILE A 336 -6.51 21.87 0.45
C ILE A 336 -5.79 20.66 1.03
N SER A 337 -6.27 19.46 0.71
CA SER A 337 -5.62 18.20 1.07
C SER A 337 -4.97 17.57 -0.16
N THR A 338 -4.06 16.63 0.07
CA THR A 338 -3.22 16.11 -1.01
C THR A 338 -3.01 14.61 -0.92
N MET A 339 -2.60 14.02 -2.04
CA MET A 339 -1.99 12.70 -2.10
C MET A 339 -0.81 12.83 -3.07
N ILE A 340 0.36 13.15 -2.53
CA ILE A 340 1.59 13.42 -3.30
C ILE A 340 2.46 12.16 -3.31
N GLU A 341 3.11 11.88 -4.43
CA GLU A 341 4.14 10.86 -4.56
C GLU A 341 5.27 11.10 -3.56
N GLN A 342 5.70 10.04 -2.88
CA GLN A 342 7.00 10.02 -2.21
C GLN A 342 8.00 9.26 -3.06
N PHE A 343 9.18 9.81 -3.23
CA PHE A 343 10.26 9.15 -3.95
C PHE A 343 10.89 8.03 -3.12
N PRO A 344 11.42 6.96 -3.77
CA PRO A 344 12.12 5.90 -3.06
C PRO A 344 13.37 6.46 -2.36
N ASN A 345 13.42 6.31 -1.04
CA ASN A 345 14.50 6.82 -0.20
C ASN A 345 15.05 5.69 0.68
N LEU A 346 16.36 5.39 0.57
CA LEU A 346 17.01 4.33 1.36
C LEU A 346 16.95 4.58 2.87
N HIS A 347 16.87 5.84 3.30
CA HIS A 347 16.74 6.19 4.71
C HIS A 347 15.32 5.98 5.24
N SER A 348 14.30 6.01 4.38
CA SER A 348 12.94 5.64 4.74
C SER A 348 12.83 4.11 4.71
N ARG A 349 12.72 3.46 5.88
CA ARG A 349 12.91 2.01 5.94
C ARG A 349 12.19 1.27 7.06
N ILE A 350 12.01 -0.02 6.82
CA ILE A 350 11.64 -1.05 7.79
C ILE A 350 12.92 -1.67 8.35
N SER A 351 13.00 -1.76 9.67
CA SER A 351 14.09 -2.41 10.41
C SER A 351 13.52 -3.31 11.50
N LEU A 352 14.32 -4.27 11.96
CA LEU A 352 13.94 -5.16 13.06
C LEU A 352 14.47 -4.61 14.39
N LEU A 353 13.62 -4.69 15.42
CA LEU A 353 13.97 -4.43 16.80
C LEU A 353 14.49 -5.71 17.48
N ASP A 354 15.25 -5.56 18.57
CA ASP A 354 15.63 -6.69 19.42
C ASP A 354 14.43 -7.26 20.19
N GLU A 355 13.41 -6.44 20.43
CA GLU A 355 12.15 -6.87 21.02
C GLU A 355 11.40 -7.83 20.09
N GLN A 356 10.87 -8.91 20.64
CA GLN A 356 10.08 -9.90 19.91
C GLN A 356 8.59 -9.78 20.24
N ASP A 357 7.75 -10.19 19.30
CA ASP A 357 6.32 -10.33 19.50
C ASP A 357 5.94 -11.61 20.25
N ALA A 358 4.62 -11.83 20.43
CA ALA A 358 4.11 -13.00 21.14
C ALA A 358 4.41 -14.35 20.44
N LEU A 359 4.84 -14.36 19.18
CA LEU A 359 5.26 -15.56 18.44
C LEU A 359 6.79 -15.78 18.44
N GLY A 360 7.54 -14.84 19.03
CA GLY A 360 9.00 -14.87 19.06
C GLY A 360 9.65 -14.34 17.77
N VAL A 361 8.92 -13.53 16.99
CA VAL A 361 9.43 -12.88 15.78
C VAL A 361 9.79 -11.44 16.13
N ALA A 362 10.93 -10.95 15.66
CA ALA A 362 11.39 -9.59 15.93
C ALA A 362 10.33 -8.56 15.52
N LYS A 363 10.03 -7.58 16.38
CA LYS A 363 9.12 -6.47 16.07
C LYS A 363 9.75 -5.53 15.05
N VAL A 364 8.92 -4.72 14.42
CA VAL A 364 9.34 -3.76 13.40
C VAL A 364 9.53 -2.37 14.01
N ASN A 365 10.55 -1.67 13.53
CA ASN A 365 10.60 -0.22 13.53
C ASN A 365 10.40 0.31 12.10
N VAL A 366 9.39 1.15 11.93
CA VAL A 366 9.13 1.90 10.70
C VAL A 366 9.80 3.26 10.82
N ASN A 367 10.92 3.47 10.12
CA ASN A 367 11.54 4.78 10.00
C ASN A 367 11.00 5.48 8.75
N TRP A 368 9.99 6.33 8.87
CA TRP A 368 9.45 7.04 7.72
C TRP A 368 10.15 8.39 7.54
N ALA A 369 10.87 8.56 6.44
CA ALA A 369 11.74 9.72 6.21
C ALA A 369 11.51 10.34 4.83
N LEU A 370 11.44 11.66 4.79
CA LEU A 370 11.36 12.43 3.54
C LEU A 370 12.74 12.81 3.03
N SER A 371 12.85 12.90 1.71
CA SER A 371 13.96 13.50 0.98
C SER A 371 13.74 15.00 0.77
N ALA A 372 14.77 15.68 0.28
CA ALA A 372 14.65 17.06 -0.17
C ALA A 372 13.74 17.19 -1.41
N ASP A 373 13.73 16.17 -2.28
CA ASP A 373 12.90 16.15 -3.49
C ASP A 373 11.40 16.01 -3.16
N ASP A 374 11.05 15.27 -2.08
CA ASP A 374 9.68 15.23 -1.57
C ASP A 374 9.22 16.62 -1.11
N ARG A 375 10.09 17.35 -0.39
CA ARG A 375 9.83 18.74 0.05
C ARG A 375 9.70 19.71 -1.11
N HIS A 376 10.57 19.57 -2.10
CA HIS A 376 10.52 20.36 -3.34
C HIS A 376 9.20 20.15 -4.07
N THR A 377 8.74 18.90 -4.18
CA THR A 377 7.46 18.55 -4.81
C THR A 377 6.26 19.22 -4.11
N ILE A 378 6.21 19.17 -2.78
CA ILE A 378 5.15 19.83 -1.99
C ILE A 378 5.10 21.32 -2.28
N LYS A 379 6.28 21.98 -2.31
CA LYS A 379 6.41 23.40 -2.59
C LYS A 379 5.92 23.77 -3.99
N CYS A 380 6.36 23.01 -5.01
CA CYS A 380 5.95 23.24 -6.40
C CYS A 380 4.44 23.08 -6.58
N ILE A 381 3.87 21.99 -6.06
CA ILE A 381 2.42 21.74 -6.17
C ILE A 381 1.62 22.85 -5.51
N GLY A 382 1.97 23.23 -4.27
CA GLY A 382 1.26 24.29 -3.57
C GLY A 382 1.36 25.65 -4.26
N SER A 383 2.57 26.02 -4.68
CA SER A 383 2.82 27.33 -5.32
C SER A 383 2.08 27.45 -6.66
N GLU A 384 2.13 26.41 -7.50
CA GLU A 384 1.48 26.44 -8.81
C GLU A 384 -0.04 26.36 -8.68
N LEU A 385 -0.57 25.58 -7.74
CA LEU A 385 -1.99 25.57 -7.43
C LEU A 385 -2.49 26.96 -7.03
N ALA A 386 -1.76 27.65 -6.14
CA ALA A 386 -2.13 28.98 -5.68
C ALA A 386 -2.11 30.02 -6.82
N LYS A 387 -1.11 29.92 -7.72
CA LYS A 387 -1.03 30.75 -8.93
C LYS A 387 -2.23 30.53 -9.84
N GLN A 388 -2.57 29.28 -10.16
CA GLN A 388 -3.67 28.97 -11.08
C GLN A 388 -5.05 29.31 -10.49
N PHE A 389 -5.25 29.17 -9.18
CA PHE A 389 -6.46 29.66 -8.52
C PHE A 389 -6.68 31.17 -8.72
N ALA A 390 -5.60 31.95 -8.68
CA ALA A 390 -5.65 33.38 -8.91
C ALA A 390 -5.83 33.73 -10.40
N GLU A 391 -5.10 33.07 -11.31
CA GLU A 391 -5.18 33.32 -12.75
C GLU A 391 -6.55 32.97 -13.34
N MET A 392 -7.16 31.89 -12.86
CA MET A 392 -8.52 31.47 -13.25
C MET A 392 -9.64 32.20 -12.50
N ASP A 393 -9.30 33.15 -11.62
CA ASP A 393 -10.27 33.93 -10.85
C ASP A 393 -11.23 33.04 -10.01
N LEU A 394 -10.71 31.90 -9.52
CA LEU A 394 -11.43 30.94 -8.67
C LEU A 394 -11.49 31.41 -7.22
N GLY A 395 -10.47 32.14 -6.76
CA GLY A 395 -10.37 32.55 -5.36
C GLY A 395 -8.94 32.81 -4.91
N PHE A 396 -8.73 32.82 -3.60
CA PHE A 396 -7.42 33.05 -2.99
C PHE A 396 -6.99 31.84 -2.19
N VAL A 397 -5.73 31.43 -2.36
CA VAL A 397 -5.12 30.32 -1.62
C VAL A 397 -4.13 30.87 -0.61
N LYS A 398 -4.17 30.32 0.60
CA LYS A 398 -3.18 30.53 1.66
C LYS A 398 -2.53 29.21 2.02
N LEU A 399 -1.31 29.00 1.53
CA LEU A 399 -0.51 27.83 1.86
C LEU A 399 0.07 27.93 3.28
N ASN A 400 0.28 26.78 3.91
CA ASN A 400 0.94 26.69 5.21
C ASN A 400 2.44 27.02 5.12
N ASP A 401 3.03 27.56 6.19
CA ASP A 401 4.42 28.07 6.18
C ASP A 401 5.46 27.01 5.80
N PHE A 402 5.23 25.74 6.18
CA PHE A 402 6.14 24.63 5.87
C PHE A 402 6.24 24.32 4.37
N VAL A 403 5.33 24.85 3.56
CA VAL A 403 5.37 24.74 2.09
C VAL A 403 6.50 25.62 1.54
N TYR A 404 6.78 26.75 2.18
CA TYR A 404 7.83 27.69 1.78
C TYR A 404 9.16 27.43 2.49
N ASP A 405 9.10 27.11 3.78
CA ASP A 405 10.25 26.87 4.64
C ASP A 405 10.34 25.38 5.03
N THR A 406 11.27 24.67 4.40
CA THR A 406 11.49 23.23 4.61
C THR A 406 12.09 22.90 5.98
N SER A 407 12.55 23.90 6.75
CA SER A 407 13.02 23.70 8.12
C SER A 407 11.87 23.48 9.11
N ILE A 408 10.65 23.89 8.72
CA ILE A 408 9.45 23.66 9.53
C ILE A 408 9.02 22.18 9.38
N PRO A 409 8.85 21.45 10.50
CA PRO A 409 8.38 20.07 10.48
C PRO A 409 7.02 19.93 9.78
N LEU A 410 6.87 18.91 8.94
CA LEU A 410 5.58 18.56 8.33
C LEU A 410 4.67 17.93 9.36
N LYS A 411 3.41 18.38 9.37
CA LYS A 411 2.31 17.64 9.99
C LYS A 411 1.53 16.96 8.89
N MET A 412 1.39 15.65 9.02
CA MET A 412 0.80 14.81 7.99
C MET A 412 -0.09 13.76 8.61
N ALA A 413 -1.12 13.37 7.86
CA ALA A 413 -1.84 12.14 8.13
C ALA A 413 -1.31 11.04 7.18
N PRO A 414 -1.17 9.80 7.60
CA PRO A 414 -0.92 8.72 6.65
C PRO A 414 -2.20 8.37 5.87
N HIS A 415 -2.07 8.09 4.57
CA HIS A 415 -3.11 7.55 3.68
C HIS A 415 -3.29 6.03 3.78
N ALA A 416 -2.37 5.33 4.47
CA ALA A 416 -2.25 3.87 4.51
C ALA A 416 -1.71 3.24 3.22
N HIS A 417 -0.97 3.97 2.38
CA HIS A 417 -0.40 3.44 1.12
C HIS A 417 1.06 3.00 1.28
N HIS A 418 1.32 2.01 2.14
CA HIS A 418 2.66 1.49 2.36
C HIS A 418 3.23 0.77 1.12
N MET A 419 4.40 1.19 0.65
CA MET A 419 5.00 0.75 -0.62
C MET A 419 6.52 0.57 -0.54
N GLY A 420 7.12 -0.06 -1.56
CA GLY A 420 8.56 0.05 -1.89
C GLY A 420 9.57 -0.79 -1.09
N THR A 421 9.17 -1.35 0.05
CA THR A 421 10.07 -2.07 0.98
C THR A 421 10.74 -3.34 0.42
N THR A 422 10.29 -3.84 -0.72
CA THR A 422 10.88 -4.95 -1.48
C THR A 422 10.92 -4.60 -2.96
N ARG A 423 11.31 -3.36 -3.28
CA ARG A 423 11.20 -2.76 -4.62
C ARG A 423 11.72 -3.66 -5.74
N MET A 424 11.00 -3.63 -6.85
CA MET A 424 11.39 -4.25 -8.12
C MET A 424 12.54 -3.47 -8.76
N ALA A 425 13.53 -4.17 -9.31
CA ALA A 425 14.61 -3.56 -10.07
C ALA A 425 15.20 -4.53 -11.11
N ALA A 426 16.08 -4.01 -11.96
CA ALA A 426 16.80 -4.81 -12.96
C ALA A 426 17.98 -5.59 -12.36
N SER A 427 18.43 -5.24 -11.14
CA SER A 427 19.60 -5.83 -10.50
C SER A 427 19.46 -5.87 -8.96
N PRO A 428 20.14 -6.81 -8.28
CA PRO A 428 20.14 -6.88 -6.81
C PRO A 428 20.82 -5.69 -6.12
N GLN A 429 21.59 -4.87 -6.85
CA GLN A 429 22.21 -3.67 -6.30
C GLN A 429 21.22 -2.53 -6.13
N SER A 430 20.09 -2.58 -6.82
CA SER A 430 19.09 -1.52 -6.83
C SER A 430 17.68 -1.99 -6.43
N GLY A 431 17.42 -3.29 -6.30
CA GLY A 431 16.14 -3.77 -5.75
C GLY A 431 16.24 -5.10 -5.02
N VAL A 432 15.08 -5.56 -4.54
CA VAL A 432 14.93 -6.83 -3.81
C VAL A 432 14.39 -7.92 -4.72
N VAL A 433 13.51 -7.55 -5.65
CA VAL A 433 12.91 -8.49 -6.60
C VAL A 433 13.20 -8.12 -8.05
N ASP A 434 13.26 -9.13 -8.91
CA ASP A 434 13.38 -8.95 -10.36
C ASP A 434 12.05 -8.54 -11.03
N ALA A 435 12.08 -8.37 -12.35
CA ALA A 435 10.93 -8.01 -13.18
C ALA A 435 9.71 -8.96 -13.10
N ASN A 436 9.89 -10.16 -12.54
CA ASN A 436 8.86 -11.16 -12.31
C ASN A 436 8.58 -11.36 -10.81
N CYS A 437 8.95 -10.38 -9.99
CA CYS A 437 8.75 -10.37 -8.55
C CYS A 437 9.50 -11.47 -7.79
N LYS A 438 10.51 -12.13 -8.40
CA LYS A 438 11.34 -13.13 -7.73
C LYS A 438 12.40 -12.44 -6.89
N VAL A 439 12.58 -12.87 -5.65
CA VAL A 439 13.65 -12.36 -4.77
C VAL A 439 15.00 -12.71 -5.38
N PHE A 440 15.86 -11.71 -5.58
CA PHE A 440 17.21 -11.93 -6.09
C PHE A 440 18.00 -12.90 -5.20
N GLY A 441 18.84 -13.73 -5.80
CA GLY A 441 19.60 -14.75 -5.07
C GLY A 441 18.77 -15.98 -4.62
N THR A 442 17.52 -16.09 -5.07
CA THR A 442 16.67 -17.27 -4.84
C THR A 442 16.10 -17.83 -6.14
N GLU A 443 15.74 -19.11 -6.14
CA GLU A 443 15.13 -19.77 -7.29
C GLU A 443 13.60 -19.89 -7.22
N ASN A 444 13.03 -19.82 -6.01
CA ASN A 444 11.62 -20.15 -5.79
C ASN A 444 10.88 -19.24 -4.80
N LEU A 445 11.43 -18.09 -4.41
CA LEU A 445 10.80 -17.13 -3.51
C LEU A 445 10.40 -15.86 -4.26
N TYR A 446 9.12 -15.46 -4.12
CA TYR A 446 8.52 -14.31 -4.77
C TYR A 446 7.86 -13.39 -3.76
N VAL A 447 7.64 -12.13 -4.15
CA VAL A 447 6.92 -11.15 -3.33
C VAL A 447 5.77 -10.54 -4.13
N ALA A 448 4.62 -10.33 -3.50
CA ALA A 448 3.45 -9.72 -4.10
C ALA A 448 2.87 -8.62 -3.19
N GLY A 449 2.22 -7.64 -3.81
CA GLY A 449 1.64 -6.47 -3.15
C GLY A 449 2.34 -5.18 -3.54
N SER A 450 2.01 -4.09 -2.83
CA SER A 450 2.54 -2.75 -3.10
C SER A 450 4.02 -2.57 -2.70
N SER A 451 4.57 -3.56 -2.00
CA SER A 451 5.95 -3.57 -1.51
C SER A 451 6.99 -3.64 -2.63
N ILE A 452 6.61 -4.17 -3.79
CA ILE A 452 7.47 -4.31 -4.97
C ILE A 452 7.52 -3.04 -5.83
N PHE A 453 6.81 -1.98 -5.47
CA PHE A 453 6.75 -0.79 -6.30
C PHE A 453 8.11 -0.09 -6.37
N ALA A 454 8.62 0.10 -7.59
CA ALA A 454 9.85 0.88 -7.80
C ALA A 454 9.60 2.38 -7.59
N LYS A 455 8.39 2.84 -7.92
CA LYS A 455 7.81 4.17 -7.68
C LYS A 455 6.33 4.04 -7.31
N GLY A 456 5.83 4.98 -6.50
CA GLY A 456 4.44 5.00 -6.04
C GLY A 456 3.48 5.78 -6.95
N GLY A 457 3.99 6.74 -7.73
CA GLY A 457 3.13 7.72 -8.41
C GLY A 457 2.23 8.48 -7.43
N ALA A 458 1.14 9.02 -7.93
CA ALA A 458 0.07 9.59 -7.11
C ALA A 458 -1.25 8.82 -7.29
N SER A 459 -1.19 7.48 -7.25
CA SER A 459 -2.34 6.59 -7.45
C SER A 459 -2.48 5.64 -6.27
N ASN A 460 -3.71 5.39 -5.81
CA ASN A 460 -3.96 4.40 -4.76
C ASN A 460 -3.39 3.03 -5.19
N PRO A 461 -2.58 2.36 -4.35
CA PRO A 461 -1.76 1.23 -4.78
C PRO A 461 -2.55 -0.06 -5.02
N THR A 462 -3.78 -0.17 -4.52
CA THR A 462 -4.57 -1.42 -4.59
C THR A 462 -4.87 -1.86 -6.02
N MET A 463 -5.24 -0.94 -6.91
CA MET A 463 -5.52 -1.32 -8.29
C MET A 463 -4.23 -1.75 -9.02
N PRO A 464 -3.12 -0.99 -8.97
CA PRO A 464 -1.87 -1.43 -9.56
C PRO A 464 -1.33 -2.74 -8.97
N LEU A 465 -1.37 -2.95 -7.65
CA LEU A 465 -0.86 -4.19 -7.06
C LEU A 465 -1.66 -5.42 -7.50
N LEU A 466 -2.95 -5.27 -7.82
CA LEU A 466 -3.76 -6.35 -8.37
C LEU A 466 -3.34 -6.71 -9.80
N GLN A 467 -3.00 -5.72 -10.63
CA GLN A 467 -2.44 -5.98 -11.97
C GLN A 467 -1.14 -6.79 -11.86
N PHE A 468 -0.25 -6.44 -10.92
CA PHE A 468 0.97 -7.20 -10.66
C PHE A 468 0.71 -8.60 -10.09
N ALA A 469 -0.28 -8.77 -9.21
CA ALA A 469 -0.65 -10.08 -8.68
C ALA A 469 -1.20 -11.00 -9.77
N VAL A 470 -2.03 -10.47 -10.67
CA VAL A 470 -2.57 -11.16 -11.84
C VAL A 470 -1.40 -11.55 -12.77
N ARG A 471 -0.54 -10.60 -13.15
CA ARG A 471 0.68 -10.87 -13.93
C ARG A 471 1.55 -11.98 -13.35
N LEU A 472 1.81 -11.94 -12.04
CA LEU A 472 2.65 -12.93 -11.36
C LEU A 472 2.02 -14.33 -11.40
N ALA A 473 0.70 -14.46 -11.22
CA ALA A 473 0.02 -15.75 -11.37
C ALA A 473 0.21 -16.35 -12.77
N ASP A 474 0.08 -15.55 -13.84
CA ASP A 474 0.25 -16.04 -15.21
C ASP A 474 1.70 -16.43 -15.52
N HIS A 475 2.65 -15.63 -15.03
CA HIS A 475 4.07 -15.94 -15.16
C HIS A 475 4.39 -17.28 -14.50
N LEU A 476 3.91 -17.51 -13.28
CA LEU A 476 4.16 -18.73 -12.53
C LEU A 476 3.46 -19.94 -13.16
N ASP A 477 2.21 -19.81 -13.62
CA ASP A 477 1.53 -20.90 -14.35
C ASP A 477 2.30 -21.28 -15.61
N THR A 478 2.67 -20.30 -16.44
CA THR A 478 3.42 -20.51 -17.68
C THR A 478 4.76 -21.18 -17.42
N ARG A 479 5.54 -20.64 -16.47
CA ARG A 479 6.85 -21.19 -16.08
C ARG A 479 6.73 -22.63 -15.61
N MET A 480 5.71 -22.93 -14.81
CA MET A 480 5.52 -24.25 -14.22
C MET A 480 5.04 -25.29 -15.24
N ARG A 481 4.16 -24.89 -16.18
CA ARG A 481 3.79 -25.75 -17.32
C ARG A 481 5.00 -26.06 -18.19
N ALA A 482 5.83 -25.07 -18.50
CA ALA A 482 7.05 -25.28 -19.28
C ALA A 482 8.02 -26.26 -18.58
N ALA A 483 8.24 -26.09 -17.27
CA ALA A 483 9.09 -26.99 -16.48
C ALA A 483 8.52 -28.42 -16.38
N SER A 484 7.19 -28.57 -16.45
CA SER A 484 6.50 -29.86 -16.38
C SER A 484 6.36 -30.53 -17.75
N GLY A 485 6.66 -29.81 -18.85
CA GLY A 485 6.51 -30.22 -20.25
C GLY A 485 7.82 -30.43 -21.02
N ALA A 486 8.98 -30.44 -20.35
CA ALA A 486 10.27 -30.82 -20.95
C ALA A 486 10.61 -32.31 -20.69
N ALA A 487 9.72 -33.18 -21.18
CA ALA A 487 9.96 -34.58 -21.51
C ALA A 487 8.81 -35.04 -22.43
N ALA A 488 8.67 -34.37 -23.58
CA ALA A 488 7.83 -34.82 -24.70
C ALA A 488 8.72 -35.03 -25.92
#